data_AF-A0A0S1S7Q4-F1
#
_entry.id   AF-A0A0S1S7Q4-F1
#
_cell.length_a   1.000
_cell.length_b   1.000
_cell.length_c   1.000
_cell.angle_alpha   90.00
_cell.angle_beta   90.00
_cell.angle_gamma   90.00
#
_symmetry.space_group_name_H-M   'P 1'
#
loop_
_entity.id
_entity.type
_entity.pdbx_description
1 polymer ?
#
loop_
_entity_poly.entity_id
_entity_poly.type
_entity_poly.pdbx_seq_one_letter_code
_entity_poly.pdbx_strand_id
1 'polypeptide(L)' 'MGLTLTYEFFNFKKQKNRIMGKGDIKSKRGKISNNSYGARRKRKIKKRPTVEEKIKIEKKK' A
#
# COMPACT_ATOMS: atom_id res chain seq x y z
N MET A 1 24.61 -21.74 -20.15
CA MET A 1 23.47 -22.35 -19.45
C MET A 1 23.19 -21.80 -18.03
N GLY A 2 24.01 -20.90 -17.46
CA GLY A 2 23.78 -20.40 -16.09
C GLY A 2 22.88 -19.16 -15.96
N LEU A 3 22.88 -18.27 -16.96
CA LEU A 3 22.13 -17.00 -16.92
C LEU A 3 20.61 -17.17 -17.17
N THR A 4 20.20 -18.24 -17.86
CA THR A 4 18.78 -18.53 -18.10
C THR A 4 18.10 -19.04 -16.84
N LEU A 5 18.76 -19.94 -16.09
CA LEU A 5 18.25 -20.47 -14.82
C LEU A 5 18.05 -19.40 -13.74
N THR A 6 18.92 -18.38 -13.69
CA THR A 6 18.75 -17.27 -12.74
C THR A 6 17.61 -16.32 -13.12
N TYR A 7 17.43 -16.05 -14.43
CA TYR A 7 16.32 -15.22 -14.94
C TYR A 7 14.96 -15.90 -14.81
N GLU A 8 14.90 -17.21 -15.07
CA GLU A 8 13.71 -18.05 -14.90
C GLU A 8 13.28 -18.08 -13.42
N PHE A 9 14.23 -18.32 -12.50
CA PHE A 9 13.96 -18.35 -11.06
C PHE A 9 13.52 -16.98 -10.51
N PHE A 10 14.11 -15.89 -11.00
CA PHE A 10 13.71 -14.53 -10.63
C PHE A 10 12.28 -14.19 -11.11
N ASN A 11 11.93 -14.58 -12.34
CA ASN A 11 10.58 -14.38 -12.88
C ASN A 11 9.52 -15.25 -12.18
N PHE A 12 9.86 -16.46 -11.72
CA PHE A 12 8.95 -17.29 -10.93
C PHE A 12 8.58 -16.65 -9.58
N LYS A 13 9.56 -16.07 -8.86
CA LYS A 13 9.29 -15.30 -7.63
C LYS A 13 8.45 -14.05 -7.88
N LYS A 14 8.57 -13.41 -9.04
CA LYS A 14 7.76 -12.24 -9.44
C LYS A 14 6.28 -12.58 -9.61
N GLN A 15 5.95 -13.79 -10.08
CA GLN A 15 4.55 -14.23 -10.24
C GLN A 15 3.87 -14.53 -8.90
N LYS A 16 4.59 -15.10 -7.91
CA LYS A 16 4.03 -15.39 -6.58
C LYS A 16 3.60 -14.13 -5.80
N ASN A 17 4.17 -12.95 -6.02
CA ASN A 17 3.70 -11.73 -5.34
C ASN A 17 2.40 -11.11 -5.93
N ARG A 18 1.72 -11.82 -6.85
CA ARG A 18 0.39 -11.48 -7.37
C ARG A 18 -0.77 -12.20 -6.66
N ILE A 19 -0.51 -12.93 -5.56
CA ILE A 19 -1.45 -13.79 -4.80
C ILE A 19 -2.83 -13.17 -4.47
N MET A 20 -3.02 -11.85 -4.59
CA MET A 20 -4.36 -11.28 -4.60
C MET A 20 -4.54 -10.30 -5.76
N GLY A 21 -5.48 -10.64 -6.65
CA GLY A 21 -5.90 -9.80 -7.77
C GLY A 21 -6.83 -8.66 -7.33
N LYS A 22 -7.24 -7.83 -8.30
CA LYS A 22 -8.20 -6.74 -8.07
C LYS A 22 -9.62 -7.25 -7.78
N GLY A 23 -9.95 -8.48 -8.20
CA GLY A 23 -11.28 -9.08 -7.99
C GLY A 23 -11.56 -9.56 -6.57
N ASP A 24 -10.54 -9.79 -5.73
CA ASP A 24 -10.77 -10.17 -4.34
C ASP A 24 -11.12 -8.94 -3.49
N ILE A 25 -12.43 -8.76 -3.25
CA ILE A 25 -13.02 -7.66 -2.49
C ILE A 25 -12.47 -7.56 -1.05
N LYS A 26 -12.06 -8.69 -0.45
CA LYS A 26 -11.52 -8.71 0.92
C LYS A 26 -10.05 -8.28 0.96
N SER A 27 -9.33 -8.37 -0.16
CA SER A 27 -7.92 -8.01 -0.26
C SER A 27 -7.68 -6.49 -0.18
N LYS A 28 -6.44 -6.08 0.11
CA LYS A 28 -6.06 -4.66 0.02
C LYS A 28 -6.22 -4.13 -1.42
N ARG A 29 -5.84 -4.91 -2.43
CA ARG A 29 -5.91 -4.49 -3.85
C ARG A 29 -7.35 -4.39 -4.37
N GLY A 30 -8.22 -5.34 -4.01
CA GLY A 30 -9.64 -5.26 -4.38
C GLY A 30 -10.39 -4.18 -3.61
N LYS A 31 -10.07 -3.91 -2.34
CA LYS A 31 -10.59 -2.72 -1.64
C LYS A 31 -10.16 -1.40 -2.28
N ILE A 32 -8.97 -1.35 -2.88
CA ILE A 32 -8.53 -0.18 -3.66
C ILE A 32 -9.35 -0.08 -4.95
N SER A 33 -9.53 -1.20 -5.67
CA SER A 33 -10.29 -1.24 -6.92
C SER A 33 -11.76 -0.87 -6.74
N ASN A 34 -12.39 -1.33 -5.66
CA ASN A 34 -13.81 -1.11 -5.36
C ASN A 34 -14.07 0.13 -4.49
N ASN A 35 -13.06 0.97 -4.26
CA ASN A 35 -13.12 2.18 -3.43
C ASN A 35 -13.65 1.99 -1.98
N SER A 36 -13.74 0.78 -1.45
CA SER A 36 -14.21 0.50 -0.08
C SER A 36 -13.09 0.50 0.96
N TYR A 37 -13.41 0.72 2.24
CA TYR A 37 -12.44 0.74 3.35
C TYR A 37 -12.57 -0.49 4.27
N GLY A 38 -11.65 -0.65 5.22
CA GLY A 38 -11.75 -1.62 6.32
C GLY A 38 -10.38 -2.04 6.84
N ALA A 39 -10.32 -3.13 7.61
CA ALA A 39 -9.09 -3.56 8.30
C ALA A 39 -7.83 -3.59 7.40
N ARG A 40 -7.95 -4.10 6.16
CA ARG A 40 -6.84 -4.20 5.19
C ARG A 40 -6.58 -2.93 4.35
N ARG A 41 -7.56 -2.02 4.21
CA ARG A 41 -7.42 -0.69 3.57
C ARG A 41 -7.92 0.37 4.55
N LYS A 42 -7.07 0.69 5.54
CA LYS A 42 -7.38 1.71 6.55
C LYS A 42 -7.47 3.08 5.89
N ARG A 43 -8.42 3.91 6.33
CA ARG A 43 -8.40 5.33 6.00
C ARG A 43 -7.11 5.91 6.58
N LYS A 44 -6.41 6.75 5.82
CA LYS A 44 -5.39 7.62 6.41
C LYS A 44 -6.17 8.58 7.32
N ILE A 45 -6.25 8.26 8.60
CA ILE A 45 -6.72 9.20 9.62
C ILE A 45 -5.72 10.35 9.52
N LYS A 46 -6.17 11.51 9.01
CA LYS A 46 -5.35 12.72 9.08
C LYS A 46 -5.05 12.90 10.55
N LYS A 47 -3.78 12.72 10.96
CA LYS A 47 -3.37 13.06 12.31
C LYS A 47 -3.79 14.51 12.50
N ARG A 48 -4.69 14.77 13.44
CA ARG A 48 -5.02 16.14 13.79
C ARG A 48 -3.71 16.74 14.31
N PRO A 49 -3.25 17.89 13.79
CA PRO A 49 -2.03 18.51 14.30
C PRO A 49 -2.20 18.74 15.79
N THR A 50 -1.16 18.46 16.57
CA THR A 50 -1.17 18.74 18.00
C THR A 50 -1.24 20.25 18.23
N VAL A 51 -1.67 20.67 19.42
CA VAL A 51 -1.78 22.10 19.76
C VAL A 51 -0.43 22.81 19.56
N GLU A 52 0.67 22.16 19.93
CA GLU A 52 2.03 22.65 19.75
C GLU A 52 2.41 22.87 18.27
N GLU A 53 2.01 21.96 17.38
CA GLU A 53 2.26 22.08 15.94
C GLU A 53 1.46 23.25 15.34
N LYS A 54 0.24 23.51 15.82
CA LYS A 54 -0.56 24.66 15.40
C LYS A 54 0.09 25.99 15.80
N ILE A 55 0.55 26.09 17.05
CA ILE A 55 1.20 27.32 17.58
C ILE A 55 2.50 27.64 16.82
N LYS A 56 3.27 26.62 16.42
CA LYS A 56 4.50 26.81 15.60
C LYS A 56 4.20 27.36 14.20
N ILE A 57 3.06 26.99 13.61
CA ILE A 57 2.65 27.49 12.29
C ILE A 57 2.26 28.98 12.38
N GLU A 58 1.54 29.37 13.44
CA GLU A 58 1.11 30.77 13.64
C GLU A 58 2.29 31.74 13.87
N LYS A 59 3.35 31.28 14.54
CA LYS A 59 4.56 32.09 14.81
C LYS A 59 5.47 32.26 13.60
N LYS A 60 5.21 31.57 12.48
CA LYS A 60 5.98 31.68 11.25
C LYS A 60 5.32 32.70 10.31
N LYS A 61 5.30 33.97 10.75
CA LYS A 61 4.86 35.12 9.95
C LYS A 61 5.70 36.33 10.28
#